data_AF-A0A8T5QIN9-F1
#
_entry.id   AF-A0A8T5QIN9-F1
#
_cell.length_a   1.000
_cell.length_b   1.000
_cell.length_c   1.000
_cell.angle_alpha   90.00
_cell.angle_beta   90.00
_cell.angle_gamma   90.00
#
_symmetry.space_group_name_H-M   'P 1'
#
loop_
_entity.id
_entity.type
_entity.pdbx_description
1 polymer ?
#
loop_
_entity_poly.entity_id
_entity_poly.type
_entity_poly.pdbx_seq_one_letter_code
_entity_poly.pdbx_strand_id
1 'polypeptide(L)'
;MPFSKTFPKTTDKSVYPKWIEVFLSEAEEKEQEELCRKENIKLMQECIDDAKKIFSEKKLKDYQTDIIRLAVALFEKRASHSVYWKESKAKEKFDKEYTQQK
;
A
#
# COMPACT_ATOMS: atom_id res chain seq x y z
N MET A 1 3.64 -4.78 -18.94
CA MET A 1 2.86 -3.58 -19.33
C MET A 1 2.97 -2.61 -18.16
N PRO A 2 3.40 -1.36 -18.40
CA PRO A 2 3.59 -0.39 -17.34
C PRO A 2 2.26 -0.06 -16.63
N PHE A 3 2.28 0.03 -15.31
CA PHE A 3 1.16 0.43 -14.48
C PHE A 3 0.77 1.88 -14.81
N SER A 4 -0.50 2.09 -15.13
CA SER A 4 -1.06 3.42 -15.38
C SER A 4 -2.26 3.69 -14.49
N LYS A 5 -2.41 4.95 -14.09
CA LYS A 5 -3.60 5.44 -13.39
C LYS A 5 -3.94 6.85 -13.86
N THR A 6 -5.24 7.13 -13.94
CA THR A 6 -5.75 8.42 -14.39
C THR A 6 -6.12 9.30 -13.20
N PHE A 7 -5.68 10.55 -13.22
CA PHE A 7 -5.97 11.54 -12.18
C PHE A 7 -6.66 12.78 -12.77
N PRO A 8 -7.61 13.40 -12.05
CA PRO A 8 -8.29 14.60 -12.53
C PRO A 8 -7.44 15.85 -12.30
N LYS A 9 -7.19 16.64 -13.35
CA LYS A 9 -6.61 17.98 -13.27
C LYS A 9 -7.72 19.03 -13.39
N THR A 10 -7.91 19.84 -12.34
CA THR A 10 -8.75 21.04 -12.39
C THR A 10 -7.96 22.17 -13.03
N THR A 11 -8.53 22.82 -14.05
CA THR A 11 -7.96 24.01 -14.70
C THR A 11 -8.99 25.13 -14.65
N ASP A 12 -8.55 26.37 -14.42
CA ASP A 12 -9.44 27.53 -14.19
C ASP A 12 -10.38 27.87 -15.36
N LYS A 13 -10.19 27.23 -16.52
CA LYS A 13 -10.93 27.48 -17.76
C LYS A 13 -12.09 26.52 -18.06
N SER A 14 -12.24 25.42 -17.33
CA SER A 14 -13.32 24.44 -17.60
C SER A 14 -13.99 23.92 -16.33
N VAL A 15 -15.33 23.81 -16.37
CA VAL A 15 -16.15 23.23 -15.29
C VAL A 15 -15.86 21.72 -15.11
N TYR A 16 -15.40 21.04 -16.16
CA TYR A 16 -15.03 19.63 -16.12
C TYR A 16 -13.52 19.43 -15.94
N PRO A 17 -13.09 18.48 -15.09
CA PRO A 17 -11.68 18.16 -14.90
C PRO A 17 -11.12 17.45 -16.14
N LYS A 18 -9.90 17.81 -16.53
CA LYS A 18 -9.16 17.10 -17.57
C LYS A 18 -8.48 15.88 -16.93
N TRP A 19 -8.86 14.69 -17.35
CA TRP A 19 -8.26 13.45 -16.88
C TRP A 19 -6.91 13.23 -17.56
N ILE A 20 -5.85 13.05 -16.76
CA ILE A 20 -4.49 12.82 -17.22
C ILE A 20 -4.06 11.43 -16.78
N GLU A 21 -3.59 10.62 -17.72
CA GLU A 21 -3.03 9.32 -17.44
C GLU A 21 -1.55 9.42 -17.11
N VAL A 22 -1.15 8.84 -15.98
CA VAL A 22 0.24 8.81 -15.52
C VAL A 22 0.75 7.38 -15.56
N PHE A 23 1.89 7.21 -16.23
CA PHE A 23 2.58 5.93 -16.36
C PHE A 23 3.79 5.87 -15.43
N LEU A 24 3.96 4.74 -14.76
CA LEU A 24 5.22 4.38 -14.12
C LEU A 24 6.14 3.66 -15.11
N SER A 25 7.43 3.89 -14.96
CA SER A 25 8.45 3.08 -15.64
C SER A 25 8.62 1.73 -14.97
N GLU A 26 9.15 0.75 -15.70
CA GLU A 26 9.41 -0.60 -15.15
C GLU A 26 10.36 -0.58 -13.95
N ALA A 27 11.32 0.34 -13.93
CA ALA A 27 12.25 0.52 -12.82
C ALA A 27 11.52 1.00 -11.55
N GLU A 28 10.63 1.97 -11.71
CA GLU A 28 9.84 2.50 -10.59
C GLU A 28 8.86 1.47 -10.03
N GLU A 29 8.29 0.62 -10.88
CA GLU A 29 7.42 -0.47 -10.46
C GLU A 29 8.15 -1.51 -9.62
N LYS A 30 9.33 -1.95 -10.09
CA LYS A 30 10.15 -2.91 -9.34
C LYS A 30 10.52 -2.36 -7.97
N GLU A 31 10.89 -1.09 -7.90
CA GLU A 31 11.19 -0.43 -6.62
C GLU A 31 9.98 -0.43 -5.67
N GLN A 32 8.78 -0.12 -6.18
CA GLN A 32 7.57 -0.15 -5.36
C GLN A 32 7.16 -1.56 -4.93
N GLU A 33 7.36 -2.56 -5.77
CA GLU A 33 7.13 -3.96 -5.41
C GLU A 33 8.11 -4.44 -4.31
N GLU A 34 9.37 -4.05 -4.41
CA GLU A 34 10.37 -4.34 -3.37
C GLU A 34 10.05 -3.66 -2.04
N LEU A 35 9.61 -2.39 -2.08
CA LEU A 35 9.18 -1.66 -0.88
C LEU A 35 7.94 -2.31 -0.26
N CYS A 36 6.93 -2.61 -1.08
CA CYS A 36 5.73 -3.32 -0.63
C CYS A 36 6.09 -4.65 0.03
N ARG A 37 7.04 -5.41 -0.54
CA ARG A 37 7.50 -6.68 0.04
C ARG A 37 8.18 -6.48 1.39
N LYS A 38 9.08 -5.49 1.50
CA LYS A 38 9.79 -5.19 2.76
C LYS A 38 8.82 -4.78 3.86
N GLU A 39 7.85 -3.91 3.55
CA GLU A 39 6.85 -3.45 4.51
C GLU A 39 5.88 -4.57 4.91
N ASN A 40 5.46 -5.41 3.96
CA ASN A 40 4.61 -6.57 4.28
C ASN A 40 5.33 -7.58 5.20
N ILE A 41 6.64 -7.77 5.05
CA ILE A 41 7.41 -8.63 5.97
C ILE A 41 7.42 -8.03 7.38
N LYS A 42 7.65 -6.73 7.53
CA LYS A 42 7.59 -6.04 8.84
C LYS A 42 6.20 -6.15 9.46
N LEU A 43 5.15 -5.88 8.69
CA LEU A 43 3.77 -5.99 9.16
C LEU A 43 3.44 -7.40 9.64
N MET A 44 3.93 -8.44 8.95
CA MET A 44 3.75 -9.82 9.39
C MET A 44 4.44 -10.07 10.75
N GLN A 45 5.65 -9.56 10.96
CA GLN A 45 6.34 -9.67 12.25
C GLN A 45 5.56 -8.99 13.37
N GLU A 46 5.06 -7.77 13.13
CA GLU A 46 4.20 -7.05 14.07
C GLU A 46 2.92 -7.83 14.38
N CYS A 47 2.27 -8.42 13.37
CA CYS A 47 1.07 -9.22 13.56
C CYS A 47 1.33 -10.49 14.40
N ILE A 48 2.50 -11.10 14.28
CA ILE A 48 2.90 -12.23 15.12
C ILE A 48 3.07 -11.79 16.57
N ASP A 49 3.71 -10.65 16.80
CA ASP A 49 3.92 -10.14 18.15
C ASP A 49 2.62 -9.68 18.81
N ASP A 50 1.73 -9.04 18.05
CA ASP A 50 0.38 -8.68 18.49
C ASP A 50 -0.46 -9.93 18.81
N ALA A 51 -0.39 -10.97 17.98
CA ALA A 51 -1.04 -12.24 18.25
C ALA A 51 -0.54 -12.87 19.57
N LYS A 52 0.77 -12.89 19.82
CA LYS A 52 1.34 -13.39 21.09
C LYS A 52 0.85 -12.60 22.30
N LYS A 53 0.76 -11.27 22.20
CA LYS A 53 0.23 -10.41 23.27
C LYS A 53 -1.21 -10.77 23.60
N ILE A 54 -2.07 -10.91 22.58
CA ILE A 54 -3.49 -11.28 22.76
C ILE A 54 -3.63 -12.62 23.50
N PHE A 55 -2.85 -13.63 23.12
CA PHE A 55 -2.87 -14.94 23.77
C PHE A 55 -2.44 -14.86 25.24
N SER A 56 -1.38 -14.09 25.52
CA SER A 56 -0.86 -13.87 26.88
C SER A 56 -1.87 -13.14 27.76
N GLU A 57 -2.49 -12.06 27.26
CA GLU A 57 -3.48 -11.27 27.99
C GLU A 57 -4.75 -12.05 28.30
N LYS A 58 -5.17 -12.91 27.37
CA LYS A 58 -6.39 -13.73 27.51
C LYS A 58 -6.14 -15.08 28.19
N LYS A 59 -4.90 -15.37 28.60
CA LYS A 59 -4.48 -16.65 29.21
C LYS A 59 -4.93 -17.86 28.39
N LEU A 60 -4.87 -17.74 27.06
CA LEU A 60 -5.20 -18.82 26.14
C LEU A 60 -4.07 -19.84 26.11
N LYS A 61 -4.36 -21.05 25.63
CA LYS A 61 -3.31 -22.05 25.44
C LYS A 61 -2.42 -21.67 24.26
N ASP A 62 -1.12 -21.74 24.47
CA ASP A 62 -0.12 -21.35 23.47
C ASP A 62 0.08 -22.45 22.41
N TYR A 63 -0.85 -22.53 21.47
CA TYR A 63 -0.68 -23.35 20.28
C TYR A 63 -0.10 -22.50 19.14
N GLN A 64 1.08 -22.89 18.65
CA GLN A 64 1.78 -22.18 17.56
C GLN A 64 0.90 -22.01 16.32
N THR A 65 0.12 -23.04 15.97
CA THR A 65 -0.82 -23.02 14.84
C THR A 65 -1.88 -21.92 14.95
N ASP A 66 -2.44 -21.71 16.15
CA ASP A 66 -3.51 -20.73 16.35
C ASP A 66 -2.97 -19.30 16.42
N ILE A 67 -1.78 -19.11 17.00
CA ILE A 67 -1.06 -17.83 16.98
C ILE A 67 -0.77 -17.41 15.53
N ILE A 68 -0.28 -18.33 14.71
CA ILE A 68 0.01 -18.05 13.30
C ILE A 68 -1.29 -17.75 12.53
N ARG A 69 -2.36 -18.50 12.76
CA ARG A 69 -3.67 -18.22 12.12
C ARG A 69 -4.21 -16.84 12.49
N LEU A 70 -4.10 -16.44 13.76
CA LEU A 70 -4.49 -15.10 14.18
C LEU A 70 -3.61 -14.03 13.54
N ALA A 71 -2.29 -14.25 13.50
CA ALA A 71 -1.36 -13.33 12.85
C ALA A 71 -1.67 -13.17 11.34
N VAL A 72 -2.00 -14.26 10.64
CA VAL A 72 -2.44 -14.23 9.23
C VAL A 72 -3.74 -13.43 9.09
N ALA A 73 -4.74 -13.66 9.96
CA ALA A 73 -5.99 -12.93 9.92
C ALA A 73 -5.80 -11.42 10.17
N LEU A 74 -4.89 -11.04 11.08
CA LEU A 74 -4.52 -9.64 11.32
C LEU A 74 -3.78 -9.06 10.13
N PHE A 75 -2.85 -9.82 9.54
CA PHE A 75 -2.08 -9.41 8.38
C PHE A 75 -2.99 -9.15 7.17
N GLU A 76 -3.94 -10.03 6.85
CA GLU A 76 -4.87 -9.85 5.74
C GLU A 76 -5.71 -8.56 5.86
N LYS A 77 -5.95 -8.07 7.08
CA LYS A 77 -6.69 -6.81 7.31
C LYS A 77 -5.80 -5.57 7.28
N ARG A 78 -4.50 -5.70 7.54
CA ARG A 78 -3.55 -4.57 7.61
C ARG A 78 -2.67 -4.44 6.37
N ALA A 79 -2.41 -5.55 5.68
CA ALA A 79 -1.51 -5.59 4.53
C ALA A 79 -2.09 -4.79 3.37
N SER A 80 -1.23 -3.98 2.75
CA SER A 80 -1.58 -3.24 1.54
C SER A 80 -1.10 -4.00 0.31
N HIS A 81 -1.91 -3.98 -0.75
CA HIS A 81 -1.55 -4.61 -2.02
C HIS A 81 -0.48 -3.79 -2.76
N SER A 82 0.36 -4.43 -3.57
CA SER A 82 1.42 -3.75 -4.36
C SER A 82 0.85 -2.66 -5.26
N VAL A 83 -0.38 -2.83 -5.75
CA VAL A 83 -1.12 -1.83 -6.51
C VAL A 83 -1.27 -0.51 -5.75
N TYR A 84 -1.57 -0.54 -4.44
CA TYR A 84 -1.70 0.70 -3.65
C TYR A 84 -0.40 1.53 -3.63
N TRP A 85 0.74 0.87 -3.52
CA TRP A 85 2.05 1.51 -3.55
C TRP A 85 2.37 2.11 -4.92
N LYS A 86 2.06 1.36 -6.00
CA LYS A 86 2.18 1.87 -7.38
C LYS A 86 1.27 3.08 -7.60
N GLU A 87 0.03 3.04 -7.15
CA GLU A 87 -0.91 4.16 -7.25
C GLU A 87 -0.45 5.39 -6.48
N SER A 88 0.09 5.21 -5.28
CA SER A 88 0.62 6.30 -4.45
C SER A 88 1.78 6.99 -5.16
N LYS A 89 2.71 6.23 -5.75
CA LYS A 89 3.81 6.80 -6.54
C LYS A 89 3.34 7.47 -7.84
N ALA A 90 2.34 6.90 -8.52
CA ALA A 90 1.72 7.54 -9.69
C ALA A 90 1.09 8.88 -9.31
N LYS A 91 0.45 8.95 -8.14
CA LYS A 91 -0.13 10.18 -7.60
C LYS A 91 0.94 11.20 -7.24
N GLU A 92 2.03 10.81 -6.59
CA GLU A 92 3.15 11.71 -6.31
C GLU A 92 3.76 12.31 -7.59
N LYS A 93 3.87 11.51 -8.65
CA LYS A 93 4.34 11.97 -9.95
C LYS A 93 3.37 12.96 -10.58
N PHE A 94 2.07 12.68 -10.54
CA PHE A 94 1.03 13.61 -10.96
C PHE A 94 1.11 14.94 -10.18
N ASP A 95 1.21 14.87 -8.85
CA ASP A 95 1.22 16.04 -7.99
C ASP A 95 2.46 16.92 -8.25
N LYS A 96 3.64 16.32 -8.48
CA LYS A 96 4.87 17.05 -8.86
C LYS A 96 4.75 17.76 -10.20
N GLU A 97 4.23 17.09 -11.22
CA GLU A 97 4.14 17.63 -12.58
C GLU A 97 3.06 18.71 -12.73
N TYR A 98 1.98 18.63 -11.93
CA TYR A 98 0.78 19.43 -12.18
C TYR A 98 0.34 20.36 -11.04
N THR A 99 0.84 20.20 -9.81
CA THR A 99 0.45 21.04 -8.67
C THR A 99 1.40 22.22 -8.43
N GLN A 100 2.61 22.20 -9.00
CA GLN A 100 3.58 23.32 -8.94
C GLN A 100 3.25 24.50 -9.88
N GLN A 101 2.15 24.44 -10.64
CA GLN A 101 1.69 25.53 -11.52
C GLN A 101 0.67 26.47 -10.85
N LYS A 102 0.81 26.72 -9.55
CA LYS A 102 0.08 27.78 -8.84
C LYS A 102 1.01 28.90 -8.44
#